data_AF-A0A060RAU9-F1
#
_entry.id   AF-A0A060RAU9-F1
#
_cell.length_a   1.000
_cell.length_b   1.000
_cell.length_c   1.000
_cell.angle_alpha   90.00
_cell.angle_beta   90.00
_cell.angle_gamma   90.00
#
_symmetry.space_group_name_H-M   'P 1'
#
loop_
_entity.id
_entity.type
_entity.pdbx_description
1 polymer ?
#
loop_
_entity_poly.entity_id
_entity_poly.type
_entity_poly.pdbx_seq_one_letter_code
_entity_poly.pdbx_strand_id
1 'polypeptide(L)'
;MAFKGRLYNSHLYVLDRSSKKLNKYTTNGNFVENYNLDDFYSHFYIIDDKLAFMSSECANKSGKNFTLYNYIDNTVVESFDNFPDVEFYLSTITPFNPTNSGQMLITKDFDNSVYLLNDNSLDAIFSFNFNTKVNFEEKEKGVPSIQTLDRLQNQELVQRIEIIYTTDDFIFITFPIFYSDLGKRWHIAKINRKDKQVKLVRIADEIDHVVPFLSFPPLAIYDDWVVMAVPPVLVLERDSNFAKILSEYDNPVLFFNKLSK
;
A
#
# COMPACT_ATOMS: atom_id res chain seq x y z
N MET A 1 -0.04 11.32 14.81
CA MET A 1 -0.49 9.99 15.27
C MET A 1 -1.21 9.35 14.10
N ALA A 2 -0.61 8.35 13.44
CA ALA A 2 -1.24 7.66 12.33
C ALA A 2 -1.70 6.30 12.85
N PHE A 3 -2.99 6.14 13.08
CA PHE A 3 -3.59 4.83 13.37
C PHE A 3 -3.71 4.06 12.06
N LYS A 4 -3.27 2.80 12.06
CA LYS A 4 -3.50 1.87 10.94
C LYS A 4 -4.49 0.83 11.41
N GLY A 5 -5.59 0.68 10.68
CA GLY A 5 -6.69 -0.23 11.02
C GLY A 5 -6.80 -1.39 10.05
N ARG A 6 -7.13 -2.59 10.55
CA ARG A 6 -7.47 -3.77 9.74
C ARG A 6 -8.66 -4.49 10.34
N LEU A 7 -9.59 -4.91 9.48
CA LEU A 7 -10.70 -5.77 9.88
C LEU A 7 -10.26 -7.24 9.78
N TYR A 8 -10.50 -8.02 10.83
CA TYR A 8 -10.30 -9.47 10.83
C TYR A 8 -11.35 -10.10 11.76
N ASN A 9 -12.01 -11.18 11.29
CA ASN A 9 -12.99 -11.95 12.06
C ASN A 9 -14.01 -11.06 12.84
N SER A 10 -14.63 -10.11 12.14
CA SER A 10 -15.60 -9.13 12.71
C SER A 10 -15.05 -8.23 13.83
N HIS A 11 -13.74 -8.05 13.90
CA HIS A 11 -13.07 -7.13 14.81
C HIS A 11 -12.17 -6.16 14.05
N LEU A 12 -12.13 -4.92 14.52
CA LEU A 12 -11.20 -3.91 14.05
C LEU A 12 -9.95 -3.93 14.92
N TYR A 13 -8.82 -4.26 14.31
CA TYR A 13 -7.50 -4.16 14.92
C TYR A 13 -6.89 -2.82 14.55
N VAL A 14 -6.29 -2.12 15.51
CA VAL A 14 -5.68 -0.80 15.33
C VAL A 14 -4.29 -0.80 15.95
N LEU A 15 -3.29 -0.58 15.11
CA LEU A 15 -1.90 -0.43 15.54
C LEU A 15 -1.69 0.96 16.13
N ASP A 16 -1.37 1.00 17.42
CA ASP A 16 -0.86 2.18 18.11
C ASP A 16 0.65 2.07 18.26
N ARG A 17 1.35 2.63 17.26
CA ARG A 17 2.81 2.69 17.23
C ARG A 17 3.39 3.43 18.44
N SER A 18 2.72 4.46 18.95
CA SER A 18 3.27 5.30 20.02
C SER A 18 3.32 4.57 21.36
N SER A 19 2.34 3.70 21.61
CA SER A 19 2.24 2.90 22.83
C SER A 19 2.74 1.47 22.65
N LYS A 20 3.25 1.10 21.47
CA LYS A 20 3.62 -0.29 21.10
C LYS A 20 2.48 -1.27 21.39
N LYS A 21 1.29 -0.98 20.88
CA LYS A 21 0.09 -1.78 21.12
C LYS A 21 -0.66 -2.10 19.85
N LEU A 22 -1.26 -3.29 19.84
CA LEU A 22 -2.31 -3.65 18.91
C LEU A 22 -3.64 -3.68 19.67
N ASN A 23 -4.50 -2.71 19.38
CA ASN A 23 -5.80 -2.58 20.05
C ASN A 23 -6.88 -3.29 19.24
N LYS A 24 -7.75 -4.06 19.89
CA LYS A 24 -8.87 -4.76 19.27
C LYS A 24 -10.18 -4.09 19.67
N TYR A 25 -11.03 -3.85 18.68
CA TYR A 25 -12.35 -3.25 18.82
C TYR A 25 -13.39 -4.11 18.12
N THR A 26 -14.63 -4.01 18.58
CA THR A 26 -15.79 -4.46 17.79
C THR A 26 -15.97 -3.57 16.55
N THR A 27 -16.69 -4.03 15.54
CA THR A 27 -17.04 -3.22 14.35
C THR A 27 -17.84 -1.96 14.67
N ASN A 28 -18.50 -1.92 15.83
CA ASN A 28 -19.21 -0.73 16.33
C ASN A 28 -18.28 0.24 17.09
N GLY A 29 -16.97 0.00 17.13
CA GLY A 29 -15.99 0.88 17.75
C GLY A 29 -15.80 0.67 19.26
N ASN A 30 -16.46 -0.30 19.88
CA ASN A 30 -16.24 -0.61 21.30
C ASN A 30 -14.90 -1.32 21.50
N PHE A 31 -14.09 -0.83 22.44
CA PHE A 31 -12.82 -1.47 22.83
C PHE A 31 -13.07 -2.85 23.42
N VAL A 32 -12.25 -3.83 23.03
CA VAL A 32 -12.29 -5.21 23.53
C VAL A 32 -11.08 -5.47 24.42
N GLU A 33 -9.88 -5.37 23.86
CA GLU A 33 -8.62 -5.66 24.53
C GLU A 33 -7.44 -5.02 23.77
N ASN A 34 -6.25 -5.08 24.35
CA ASN A 34 -5.02 -4.70 23.66
C ASN A 34 -3.92 -5.72 23.91
N TYR A 35 -3.03 -5.83 22.93
CA TYR A 35 -1.84 -6.66 22.98
C TYR A 35 -0.61 -5.74 23.01
N ASN A 36 0.29 -5.97 23.97
CA ASN A 36 1.58 -5.29 23.97
C ASN A 36 2.45 -5.87 22.85
N LEU A 37 3.25 -5.02 22.24
CA LEU A 37 4.23 -5.39 21.22
C LEU A 37 5.64 -5.15 21.77
N ASP A 38 6.58 -5.97 21.32
CA ASP A 38 7.99 -5.89 21.72
C ASP A 38 8.68 -4.64 21.16
N ASP A 39 8.31 -4.24 19.93
CA ASP A 39 8.91 -3.09 19.27
C ASP A 39 7.95 -2.19 18.50
N PHE A 40 8.53 -1.16 17.87
CA PHE A 40 7.82 -0.25 16.99
C PHE A 40 7.56 -0.90 15.63
N TYR A 41 6.29 -0.99 15.27
CA TYR A 41 5.84 -1.38 13.95
C TYR A 41 5.02 -0.24 13.33
N SER A 42 5.11 -0.11 12.01
CA SER A 42 4.44 0.92 11.22
C SER A 42 3.23 0.38 10.47
N HIS A 43 3.26 -0.90 10.06
CA HIS A 43 2.13 -1.59 9.43
C HIS A 43 1.98 -3.01 9.96
N PHE A 44 0.79 -3.58 9.76
CA PHE A 44 0.52 -4.97 10.09
C PHE A 44 -0.54 -5.58 9.16
N TYR A 45 -0.57 -6.91 9.16
CA TYR A 45 -1.60 -7.72 8.54
C TYR A 45 -1.92 -8.93 9.43
N ILE A 46 -3.18 -9.06 9.86
CA ILE A 46 -3.62 -10.20 10.69
C ILE A 46 -3.74 -11.43 9.79
N ILE A 47 -3.03 -12.50 10.15
CA ILE A 47 -3.08 -13.80 9.47
C ILE A 47 -4.19 -14.63 10.11
N ASP A 48 -4.13 -14.77 11.44
CA ASP A 48 -5.11 -15.51 12.22
C ASP A 48 -5.33 -14.91 13.62
N ASP A 49 -6.06 -15.62 14.48
CA ASP A 49 -6.37 -15.22 15.86
C ASP A 49 -5.12 -15.07 16.77
N LYS A 50 -3.92 -15.39 16.29
CA LYS A 50 -2.66 -15.28 17.05
C LYS A 50 -1.53 -14.63 16.28
N LEU A 51 -1.49 -14.80 14.96
CA LEU A 51 -0.37 -14.42 14.11
C LEU A 51 -0.69 -13.19 13.26
N ALA A 52 0.31 -12.32 13.15
CA ALA A 52 0.28 -11.18 12.26
C ALA A 52 1.65 -11.02 11.58
N PHE A 53 1.64 -10.60 10.32
CA PHE A 53 2.81 -9.98 9.73
C PHE A 53 2.90 -8.54 10.20
N MET A 54 4.09 -8.15 10.65
CA MET A 54 4.39 -6.81 11.12
C MET A 54 5.49 -6.22 10.24
N SER A 55 5.41 -4.93 9.93
CA SER A 55 6.46 -4.20 9.23
C SER A 55 6.90 -3.00 10.06
N SER A 56 8.22 -2.86 10.25
CA SER A 56 8.80 -1.76 11.03
C SER A 56 9.16 -0.54 10.19
N GLU A 57 9.29 -0.68 8.87
CA GLU A 57 9.82 0.35 7.97
C GLU A 57 11.17 0.87 8.44
N CYS A 58 12.08 -0.07 8.72
CA CYS A 58 13.41 0.21 9.27
C CYS A 58 13.41 0.89 10.65
N ALA A 59 12.28 0.97 11.36
CA ALA A 59 12.14 1.76 12.58
C ALA A 59 12.19 0.96 13.91
N ASN A 60 12.78 -0.25 13.89
CA ASN A 60 12.89 -1.11 15.08
C ASN A 60 14.35 -1.44 15.44
N LYS A 61 14.56 -1.98 16.64
CA LYS A 61 15.90 -2.31 17.17
C LYS A 61 16.42 -3.66 16.70
N SER A 62 15.56 -4.53 16.16
CA SER A 62 15.98 -5.86 15.72
C SER A 62 16.76 -5.83 14.40
N GLY A 63 16.71 -4.72 13.65
CA GLY A 63 17.34 -4.60 12.34
C GLY A 63 16.61 -5.40 11.27
N LYS A 64 15.33 -5.74 11.50
CA LYS A 64 14.49 -6.58 10.63
C LYS A 64 13.23 -5.84 10.22
N ASN A 65 13.00 -5.72 8.92
CA ASN A 65 11.89 -4.92 8.41
C ASN A 65 10.55 -5.64 8.52
N PHE A 66 10.53 -6.96 8.31
CA PHE A 66 9.31 -7.77 8.38
C PHE A 66 9.44 -8.85 9.44
N THR A 67 8.35 -9.08 10.17
CA THR A 67 8.31 -10.04 11.27
C THR A 67 7.00 -10.81 11.22
N LEU A 68 7.09 -12.14 11.30
CA LEU A 68 5.95 -12.98 11.69
C LEU A 68 5.85 -12.95 13.22
N TYR A 69 4.74 -12.44 13.73
CA TYR A 69 4.59 -12.10 15.14
C TYR A 69 3.40 -12.80 15.75
N ASN A 70 3.61 -13.49 16.87
CA ASN A 70 2.53 -13.96 17.73
C ASN A 70 2.16 -12.84 18.70
N TYR A 71 1.07 -12.14 18.40
CA TYR A 71 0.64 -10.98 19.17
C TYR A 71 -0.08 -11.34 20.47
N ILE A 72 -0.49 -12.60 20.65
CA ILE A 72 -1.06 -13.07 21.92
C ILE A 72 0.05 -13.33 22.94
N ASP A 73 1.12 -13.99 22.50
CA ASP A 73 2.23 -14.37 23.36
C ASP A 73 3.34 -13.30 23.41
N ASN A 74 3.23 -12.23 22.60
CA ASN A 74 4.22 -11.17 22.45
C ASN A 74 5.60 -11.74 22.06
N THR A 75 5.61 -12.62 21.05
CA THR A 75 6.83 -13.29 20.57
C THR A 75 7.04 -13.15 19.07
N VAL A 76 8.30 -12.94 18.69
CA VAL A 76 8.75 -13.01 17.31
C VAL A 76 8.89 -14.48 16.91
N VAL A 77 8.18 -14.90 15.87
CA VAL A 77 8.28 -16.26 15.32
C VAL A 77 9.40 -16.33 14.30
N GLU A 78 9.45 -15.38 13.36
CA GLU A 78 10.49 -15.26 12.33
C GLU A 78 10.65 -13.80 11.88
N SER A 79 11.80 -13.44 11.30
CA SER A 79 12.07 -12.08 10.82
C SER A 79 12.96 -12.00 9.58
N PHE A 80 12.57 -11.11 8.67
CA PHE A 80 13.10 -10.99 7.31
C PHE A 80 13.61 -9.58 7.01
N ASP A 81 14.35 -9.45 5.91
CA ASP A 81 14.80 -8.18 5.32
C ASP A 81 15.63 -7.33 6.31
N ASN A 82 16.94 -7.61 6.35
CA ASN A 82 17.86 -6.87 7.22
C ASN A 82 18.01 -5.43 6.72
N PHE A 83 18.05 -4.47 7.63
CA PHE A 83 18.43 -3.10 7.33
C PHE A 83 19.60 -2.65 8.24
N PRO A 84 20.51 -1.82 7.72
CA PRO A 84 21.76 -1.48 8.42
C PRO A 84 21.55 -0.51 9.58
N ASP A 85 20.63 0.44 9.43
CA ASP A 85 20.43 1.55 10.37
C ASP A 85 18.95 1.77 10.65
N VAL A 86 18.65 2.15 11.90
CA VAL A 86 17.28 2.50 12.30
C VAL A 86 16.88 3.82 11.66
N GLU A 87 15.75 3.82 10.97
CA GLU A 87 15.19 4.99 10.31
C GLU A 87 13.92 5.50 11.01
N PHE A 88 13.72 6.81 10.96
CA PHE A 88 12.48 7.47 11.38
C PHE A 88 11.65 7.94 10.18
N TYR A 89 11.75 7.21 9.08
CA TYR A 89 10.91 7.39 7.90
C TYR A 89 9.61 6.59 8.09
N LEU A 90 8.47 7.18 7.71
CA LEU A 90 7.17 6.54 7.82
C LEU A 90 6.49 6.60 6.45
N SER A 91 6.33 5.45 5.81
CA SER A 91 5.50 5.38 4.62
C SER A 91 4.04 5.38 5.03
N THR A 92 3.25 6.15 4.30
CA THR A 92 1.79 6.08 4.47
C THR A 92 1.23 4.83 3.81
N ILE A 93 1.97 4.22 2.89
CA ILE A 93 1.55 3.08 2.08
C ILE A 93 1.98 1.78 2.73
N THR A 94 1.02 0.86 2.85
CA THR A 94 1.29 -0.46 3.44
C THR A 94 2.17 -1.30 2.49
N PRO A 95 3.15 -2.05 2.99
CA PRO A 95 3.90 -3.01 2.16
C PRO A 95 3.08 -4.26 1.85
N PHE A 96 2.04 -4.52 2.64
CA PHE A 96 1.24 -5.74 2.58
C PHE A 96 0.16 -5.66 1.48
N ASN A 97 0.31 -6.50 0.47
CA ASN A 97 -0.62 -6.64 -0.65
C ASN A 97 -1.15 -8.10 -0.67
N PRO A 98 -2.23 -8.39 0.08
CA PRO A 98 -2.82 -9.73 0.09
C PRO A 98 -3.45 -10.05 -1.27
N THR A 99 -3.29 -11.30 -1.70
CA THR A 99 -3.92 -11.84 -2.90
C THR A 99 -5.22 -12.58 -2.56
N ASN A 100 -6.06 -12.83 -3.56
CA ASN A 100 -7.29 -13.61 -3.37
C ASN A 100 -7.02 -15.06 -2.95
N SER A 101 -5.83 -15.59 -3.24
CA SER A 101 -5.40 -16.94 -2.81
C SER A 101 -4.86 -16.98 -1.37
N GLY A 102 -4.82 -15.82 -0.68
CA GLY A 102 -4.28 -15.70 0.67
C GLY A 102 -2.77 -15.51 0.75
N GLN A 103 -2.06 -15.47 -0.39
CA GLN A 103 -0.63 -15.16 -0.41
C GLN A 103 -0.39 -13.68 -0.09
N MET A 104 0.74 -13.37 0.55
CA MET A 104 1.12 -12.00 0.89
C MET A 104 2.24 -11.49 -0.04
N LEU A 105 1.92 -10.50 -0.88
CA LEU A 105 2.92 -9.81 -1.68
C LEU A 105 3.45 -8.58 -0.95
N ILE A 106 4.75 -8.34 -1.08
CA ILE A 106 5.45 -7.21 -0.47
C ILE A 106 6.03 -6.31 -1.55
N THR A 107 5.78 -5.01 -1.41
CA THR A 107 6.44 -3.93 -2.16
C THR A 107 7.15 -3.00 -1.18
N LYS A 108 8.35 -2.53 -1.54
CA LYS A 108 9.19 -1.68 -0.69
C LYS A 108 9.41 -0.32 -1.34
N ASP A 109 9.78 0.66 -0.53
CA ASP A 109 10.23 1.94 -1.06
C ASP A 109 11.58 1.75 -1.78
N PHE A 110 11.71 2.44 -2.91
CA PHE A 110 12.90 2.43 -3.76
C PHE A 110 13.31 1.04 -4.27
N ASP A 111 12.32 0.17 -4.48
CA ASP A 111 12.50 -1.19 -5.00
C ASP A 111 11.38 -1.55 -5.98
N ASN A 112 11.76 -1.91 -7.20
CA ASN A 112 10.82 -2.32 -8.25
C ASN A 112 10.54 -3.83 -8.22
N SER A 113 11.09 -4.56 -7.24
CA SER A 113 10.87 -5.99 -7.04
C SER A 113 9.62 -6.22 -6.20
N VAL A 114 8.96 -7.33 -6.47
CA VAL A 114 7.85 -7.86 -5.68
C VAL A 114 8.34 -9.12 -5.00
N TYR A 115 8.03 -9.22 -3.72
CA TYR A 115 8.40 -10.36 -2.90
C TYR A 115 7.15 -11.13 -2.46
N LEU A 116 7.28 -12.44 -2.32
CA LEU A 116 6.32 -13.29 -1.64
C LEU A 116 6.78 -13.46 -0.20
N LEU A 117 5.94 -13.04 0.75
CA LEU A 117 6.16 -13.24 2.18
C LEU A 117 5.35 -14.44 2.66
N ASN A 118 6.05 -15.43 3.21
CA ASN A 118 5.48 -16.60 3.85
C ASN A 118 6.02 -16.72 5.29
N ASP A 119 5.60 -17.76 6.01
CA ASP A 119 5.97 -17.94 7.42
C ASP A 119 7.49 -18.14 7.66
N ASN A 120 8.24 -18.49 6.62
CA ASN A 120 9.66 -18.85 6.71
C ASN A 120 10.55 -18.17 5.66
N SER A 121 9.99 -17.36 4.75
CA SER A 121 10.79 -16.71 3.70
C SER A 121 10.20 -15.39 3.21
N LEU A 122 11.09 -14.58 2.64
CA LEU A 122 10.76 -13.40 1.87
C LEU A 122 11.50 -13.50 0.53
N ASP A 123 10.83 -14.05 -0.47
CA ASP A 123 11.46 -14.43 -1.75
C ASP A 123 11.07 -13.44 -2.85
N ALA A 124 12.05 -12.92 -3.58
CA ALA A 124 11.77 -12.10 -4.77
C ALA A 124 11.15 -12.98 -5.86
N ILE A 125 9.97 -12.59 -6.36
CA ILE A 125 9.23 -13.40 -7.36
C ILE A 125 9.28 -12.79 -8.77
N PHE A 126 9.29 -11.47 -8.89
CA PHE A 126 9.49 -10.75 -10.15
C PHE A 126 9.79 -9.28 -9.89
N SER A 127 10.21 -8.55 -10.93
CA SER A 127 10.43 -7.10 -10.86
C SER A 127 9.86 -6.40 -12.09
N PHE A 128 9.69 -5.08 -11.96
CA PHE A 128 9.25 -4.21 -13.05
C PHE A 128 10.39 -3.34 -13.55
N ASN A 129 10.42 -3.14 -14.87
CA ASN A 129 11.26 -2.15 -15.52
C ASN A 129 10.37 -0.99 -15.94
N PHE A 130 10.66 0.20 -15.41
CA PHE A 130 9.95 1.41 -15.77
C PHE A 130 10.78 2.21 -16.78
N ASN A 131 10.12 2.72 -17.81
CA ASN A 131 10.77 3.61 -18.78
C ASN A 131 10.77 5.04 -18.26
N THR A 132 11.50 5.28 -17.17
CA THR A 132 11.64 6.58 -16.52
C THR A 132 13.03 7.16 -16.78
N LYS A 133 13.17 8.50 -16.72
CA LYS A 133 14.46 9.17 -16.96
C LYS A 133 15.52 8.75 -15.95
N VAL A 134 15.07 8.44 -14.74
CA VAL A 134 15.90 7.95 -13.65
C VAL A 134 15.37 6.58 -13.23
N ASN A 135 16.28 5.66 -12.95
CA ASN A 135 15.98 4.33 -12.45
C ASN A 135 16.75 4.10 -11.17
N PHE A 136 16.25 3.22 -10.30
CA PHE A 136 17.02 2.80 -9.14
C PHE A 136 18.30 2.12 -9.57
N GLU A 137 19.40 2.65 -9.10
CA GLU A 137 20.70 2.03 -9.29
C GLU A 137 21.01 1.09 -8.12
N GLU A 138 21.77 0.02 -8.35
CA GLU A 138 22.16 -0.90 -7.27
C GLU A 138 22.87 -0.21 -6.10
N LYS A 139 23.57 0.89 -6.36
CA LYS A 139 24.25 1.70 -5.33
C LYS A 139 23.29 2.34 -4.31
N GLU A 140 22.00 2.36 -4.61
CA GLU A 140 20.96 2.91 -3.72
C GLU A 140 20.43 1.84 -2.76
N LYS A 141 20.70 0.55 -3.02
CA LYS A 141 20.37 -0.53 -2.10
C LYS A 141 21.20 -0.39 -0.82
N GLY A 142 20.51 -0.35 0.32
CA GLY A 142 21.13 -0.21 1.64
C GLY A 142 21.47 1.24 2.03
N VAL A 143 21.16 2.22 1.17
CA VAL A 143 21.17 3.63 1.58
C VAL A 143 19.88 3.92 2.36
N PRO A 144 19.94 4.63 3.49
CA PRO A 144 18.74 4.97 4.26
C PRO A 144 17.68 5.66 3.39
N SER A 145 16.44 5.22 3.53
CA SER A 145 15.26 5.69 2.78
C SER A 145 15.11 7.20 2.80
N ILE A 146 15.38 7.86 3.93
CA ILE A 146 15.32 9.33 4.01
C ILE A 146 16.35 10.02 3.12
N GLN A 147 17.58 9.48 3.04
CA GLN A 147 18.64 10.05 2.20
C GLN A 147 18.36 9.81 0.72
N THR A 148 17.82 8.62 0.41
CA THR A 148 17.36 8.28 -0.93
C THR A 148 16.22 9.20 -1.35
N LEU A 149 15.24 9.46 -0.47
CA LEU A 149 14.14 10.38 -0.72
C LEU A 149 14.64 11.80 -0.97
N ASP A 150 15.53 12.35 -0.13
CA ASP A 150 16.06 13.71 -0.30
C ASP A 150 16.68 13.93 -1.69
N ARG A 151 17.34 12.90 -2.23
CA ARG A 151 17.94 12.93 -3.57
C ARG A 151 16.92 12.77 -4.70
N LEU A 152 15.95 11.87 -4.51
CA LEU A 152 15.15 11.31 -5.59
C LEU A 152 13.70 11.82 -5.65
N GLN A 153 13.22 12.50 -4.60
CA GLN A 153 11.78 12.79 -4.43
C GLN A 153 11.12 13.56 -5.59
N ASN A 154 11.89 14.38 -6.29
CA ASN A 154 11.41 15.22 -7.40
C ASN A 154 11.95 14.78 -8.77
N GLN A 155 12.42 13.54 -8.87
CA GLN A 155 12.92 12.98 -10.11
C GLN A 155 11.86 12.09 -10.78
N GLU A 156 11.90 12.03 -12.11
CA GLU A 156 11.05 11.14 -12.90
C GLU A 156 11.50 9.69 -12.71
N LEU A 157 10.99 9.06 -11.65
CA LEU A 157 11.14 7.65 -11.29
C LEU A 157 9.92 7.17 -10.49
N VAL A 158 9.74 5.85 -10.44
CA VAL A 158 8.73 5.20 -9.59
C VAL A 158 9.30 5.02 -8.20
N GLN A 159 8.81 5.74 -7.19
CA GLN A 159 9.32 5.60 -5.82
C GLN A 159 8.95 4.27 -5.18
N ARG A 160 7.73 3.81 -5.43
CA ARG A 160 7.18 2.56 -4.91
C ARG A 160 5.98 2.14 -5.73
N ILE A 161 5.81 0.84 -5.85
CA ILE A 161 4.54 0.24 -6.28
C ILE A 161 3.60 0.26 -5.08
N GLU A 162 2.59 1.13 -5.14
CA GLU A 162 1.71 1.40 -3.98
C GLU A 162 0.68 0.29 -3.78
N ILE A 163 0.12 -0.24 -4.87
CA ILE A 163 -0.79 -1.39 -4.85
C ILE A 163 -0.31 -2.39 -5.89
N ILE A 164 -0.33 -3.66 -5.53
CA ILE A 164 -0.26 -4.77 -6.48
C ILE A 164 -1.41 -5.75 -6.26
N TYR A 165 -2.05 -6.15 -7.34
CA TYR A 165 -3.10 -7.15 -7.35
C TYR A 165 -2.85 -8.13 -8.49
N THR A 166 -2.93 -9.42 -8.19
CA THR A 166 -2.60 -10.48 -9.14
C THR A 166 -3.76 -11.44 -9.31
N THR A 167 -4.01 -11.83 -10.55
CA THR A 167 -4.90 -12.94 -10.94
C THR A 167 -4.10 -13.91 -11.81
N ASP A 168 -4.73 -15.01 -12.24
CA ASP A 168 -4.10 -15.94 -13.18
C ASP A 168 -3.82 -15.28 -14.53
N ASP A 169 -4.66 -14.33 -14.94
CA ASP A 169 -4.60 -13.69 -16.26
C ASP A 169 -3.76 -12.40 -16.28
N PHE A 170 -3.79 -11.60 -15.22
CA PHE A 170 -3.15 -10.29 -15.21
C PHE A 170 -2.57 -9.88 -13.85
N ILE A 171 -1.69 -8.88 -13.91
CA ILE A 171 -1.19 -8.14 -12.77
C ILE A 171 -1.65 -6.70 -12.93
N PHE A 172 -2.28 -6.15 -11.90
CA PHE A 172 -2.51 -4.71 -11.78
C PHE A 172 -1.52 -4.11 -10.79
N ILE A 173 -0.96 -2.96 -11.17
CA ILE A 173 -0.15 -2.15 -10.27
C ILE A 173 -0.58 -0.70 -10.31
N THR A 174 -0.41 -0.01 -9.18
CA THR A 174 -0.54 1.44 -9.10
C THR A 174 0.76 2.03 -8.57
N PHE A 175 1.16 3.17 -9.11
CA PHE A 175 2.38 3.84 -8.70
C PHE A 175 2.38 5.31 -9.12
N PRO A 176 3.00 6.20 -8.34
CA PRO A 176 3.20 7.57 -8.74
C PRO A 176 4.55 7.79 -9.44
N ILE A 177 4.61 8.80 -10.30
CA ILE A 177 5.84 9.37 -10.84
C ILE A 177 5.77 10.89 -10.66
N PHE A 178 6.87 11.52 -10.27
CA PHE A 178 7.00 12.97 -10.29
C PHE A 178 7.54 13.44 -11.65
N TYR A 179 6.78 14.26 -12.35
CA TYR A 179 7.24 14.92 -13.58
C TYR A 179 7.61 16.37 -13.29
N SER A 180 8.69 16.86 -13.87
CA SER A 180 9.20 18.21 -13.60
C SER A 180 8.22 19.32 -13.99
N ASP A 181 7.38 19.08 -14.99
CA ASP A 181 6.40 20.00 -15.56
C ASP A 181 4.97 19.80 -15.02
N LEU A 182 4.62 18.60 -14.54
CA LEU A 182 3.27 18.25 -14.10
C LEU A 182 3.16 18.01 -12.58
N GLY A 183 4.27 17.78 -11.89
CA GLY A 183 4.31 17.31 -10.51
C GLY A 183 3.99 15.80 -10.39
N LYS A 184 3.55 15.37 -9.20
CA LYS A 184 3.22 13.96 -8.93
C LYS A 184 1.97 13.54 -9.71
N ARG A 185 2.07 12.46 -10.47
CA ARG A 185 0.95 11.82 -11.20
C ARG A 185 0.89 10.35 -10.89
N TRP A 186 -0.33 9.84 -10.74
CA TRP A 186 -0.58 8.42 -10.51
C TRP A 186 -0.78 7.68 -11.82
N HIS A 187 -0.32 6.44 -11.84
CA HIS A 187 -0.47 5.53 -12.95
C HIS A 187 -1.17 4.27 -12.48
N ILE A 188 -1.92 3.69 -13.40
CA ILE A 188 -2.51 2.37 -13.26
C ILE A 188 -2.03 1.56 -14.46
N ALA A 189 -1.36 0.43 -14.19
CA ALA A 189 -0.94 -0.50 -15.23
C ALA A 189 -1.66 -1.83 -15.06
N LYS A 190 -2.17 -2.36 -16.17
CA LYS A 190 -2.69 -3.72 -16.30
C LYS A 190 -1.76 -4.50 -17.21
N ILE A 191 -1.24 -5.62 -16.72
CA ILE A 191 -0.21 -6.40 -17.37
C ILE A 191 -0.74 -7.81 -17.58
N ASN A 192 -0.88 -8.23 -18.83
CA ASN A 192 -1.26 -9.59 -19.14
C ASN A 192 -0.11 -10.54 -18.79
N ARG A 193 -0.38 -11.60 -18.01
CA ARG A 193 0.68 -12.50 -17.52
C ARG A 193 1.24 -13.41 -18.61
N LYS A 194 0.44 -13.74 -19.63
CA LYS A 194 0.79 -14.66 -20.71
C LYS A 194 1.69 -14.01 -21.76
N ASP A 195 1.27 -12.87 -22.31
CA ASP A 195 1.98 -12.20 -23.40
C ASP A 195 2.78 -10.96 -22.97
N LYS A 196 2.69 -10.57 -21.69
CA LYS A 196 3.35 -9.41 -21.10
C LYS A 196 2.92 -8.07 -21.69
N GLN A 197 1.78 -8.03 -22.40
CA GLN A 197 1.23 -6.77 -22.87
C GLN A 197 0.85 -5.87 -21.69
N VAL A 198 1.30 -4.62 -21.73
CA VAL A 198 1.02 -3.60 -20.71
C VAL A 198 0.03 -2.59 -21.27
N LYS A 199 -1.08 -2.39 -20.56
CA LYS A 199 -1.96 -1.23 -20.72
C LYS A 199 -1.72 -0.29 -19.55
N LEU A 200 -1.32 0.94 -19.85
CA LEU A 200 -0.97 1.95 -18.85
C LEU A 200 -1.87 3.17 -19.04
N VAL A 201 -2.42 3.69 -17.94
CA VAL A 201 -3.09 4.99 -17.91
C VAL A 201 -2.45 5.86 -16.84
N ARG A 202 -2.17 7.12 -17.19
CA ARG A 202 -1.84 8.18 -16.24
C ARG A 202 -3.13 8.90 -15.91
N ILE A 203 -3.48 8.94 -14.63
CA ILE A 203 -4.76 9.48 -14.19
C ILE A 203 -4.62 10.95 -13.76
N ALA A 204 -5.75 11.67 -13.81
CA ALA A 204 -5.87 13.09 -13.42
C ALA A 204 -5.18 14.12 -14.33
N ASP A 205 -4.75 13.75 -15.54
CA ASP A 205 -4.35 14.72 -16.55
C ASP A 205 -5.55 15.44 -17.18
N GLU A 206 -6.57 14.65 -17.54
CA GLU A 206 -7.84 15.12 -18.10
C GLU A 206 -9.00 14.31 -17.48
N ILE A 207 -10.21 14.88 -17.49
CA ILE A 207 -11.41 14.17 -17.04
C ILE A 207 -11.91 13.30 -18.20
N ASP A 208 -11.83 11.98 -18.03
CA ASP A 208 -12.43 11.03 -18.96
C ASP A 208 -13.95 11.01 -18.77
N HIS A 209 -14.72 11.37 -19.79
CA HIS A 209 -16.18 11.42 -19.68
C HIS A 209 -16.86 10.04 -19.53
N VAL A 210 -16.16 8.94 -19.83
CA VAL A 210 -16.62 7.56 -19.63
C VAL A 210 -16.37 7.10 -18.19
N VAL A 211 -15.22 7.48 -17.62
CA VAL A 211 -14.84 7.18 -16.23
C VAL A 211 -14.48 8.47 -15.46
N PRO A 212 -15.46 9.37 -15.24
CA PRO A 212 -15.21 10.74 -14.79
C PRO A 212 -14.61 10.86 -13.39
N PHE A 213 -14.60 9.76 -12.63
CA PHE A 213 -14.06 9.70 -11.27
C PHE A 213 -12.72 8.97 -11.18
N LEU A 214 -12.15 8.54 -12.31
CA LEU A 214 -10.80 7.98 -12.40
C LEU A 214 -9.72 9.07 -12.32
N SER A 215 -9.68 9.82 -11.22
CA SER A 215 -8.81 11.00 -11.07
C SER A 215 -8.11 11.10 -9.72
N PHE A 216 -8.24 10.08 -8.87
CA PHE A 216 -7.65 10.04 -7.54
C PHE A 216 -6.71 8.84 -7.41
N PRO A 217 -5.70 8.91 -6.53
CA PRO A 217 -4.90 7.75 -6.18
C PRO A 217 -5.83 6.58 -5.83
N PRO A 218 -5.67 5.41 -6.49
CA PRO A 218 -6.43 4.23 -6.12
C PRO A 218 -6.25 3.90 -4.64
N LEU A 219 -7.36 3.61 -3.95
CA LEU A 219 -7.36 3.19 -2.55
C LEU A 219 -7.10 1.69 -2.42
N ALA A 220 -7.67 0.91 -3.32
CA ALA A 220 -7.58 -0.55 -3.34
C ALA A 220 -7.94 -1.10 -4.72
N ILE A 221 -7.68 -2.40 -4.91
CA ILE A 221 -8.31 -3.19 -5.96
C ILE A 221 -9.19 -4.24 -5.27
N TYR A 222 -10.46 -4.30 -5.65
CA TYR A 222 -11.45 -5.21 -5.09
C TYR A 222 -12.21 -5.91 -6.21
N ASP A 223 -12.08 -7.24 -6.32
CA ASP A 223 -12.73 -8.04 -7.36
C ASP A 223 -12.51 -7.48 -8.79
N ASP A 224 -11.25 -7.15 -9.10
CA ASP A 224 -10.81 -6.51 -10.35
C ASP A 224 -11.29 -5.07 -10.58
N TRP A 225 -11.98 -4.46 -9.61
CA TRP A 225 -12.37 -3.05 -9.65
C TRP A 225 -11.31 -2.17 -9.00
N VAL A 226 -10.92 -1.09 -9.68
CA VAL A 226 -10.11 -0.04 -9.09
C VAL A 226 -11.01 0.84 -8.23
N VAL A 227 -10.78 0.83 -6.92
CA VAL A 227 -11.57 1.59 -5.95
C VAL A 227 -10.89 2.91 -5.67
N MET A 228 -11.64 4.01 -5.76
CA MET A 228 -11.17 5.36 -5.46
C MET A 228 -12.08 6.01 -4.44
N ALA A 229 -11.49 6.79 -3.52
CA ALA A 229 -12.24 7.66 -2.62
C ALA A 229 -12.18 9.09 -3.16
N VAL A 230 -13.32 9.63 -3.57
CA VAL A 230 -13.41 10.97 -4.18
C VAL A 230 -14.14 11.91 -3.23
N PRO A 231 -13.55 13.07 -2.88
CA PRO A 231 -14.21 14.08 -2.06
C PRO A 231 -15.55 14.53 -2.65
N PRO A 232 -16.63 14.70 -1.85
CA PRO A 232 -17.94 15.05 -2.37
C PRO A 232 -17.99 16.32 -3.20
N VAL A 233 -17.22 17.35 -2.82
CA VAL A 233 -17.13 18.60 -3.58
C VAL A 233 -16.77 18.36 -5.06
N LEU A 234 -15.83 17.46 -5.33
CA LEU A 234 -15.42 17.14 -6.71
C LEU A 234 -16.42 16.25 -7.43
N VAL A 235 -17.19 15.43 -6.68
CA VAL A 235 -18.30 14.68 -7.26
C VAL A 235 -19.37 15.62 -7.77
N LEU A 236 -19.75 16.60 -6.93
CA LEU A 236 -20.78 17.59 -7.24
C LEU A 236 -20.38 18.55 -8.36
N GLU A 237 -19.09 18.93 -8.43
CA GLU A 237 -18.55 19.72 -9.55
C GLU A 237 -18.64 18.99 -10.90
N ARG A 238 -18.46 17.67 -10.91
CA ARG A 238 -18.47 16.85 -12.13
C ARG A 238 -19.87 16.43 -12.56
N ASP A 239 -20.73 16.10 -11.59
CA ASP A 239 -22.10 15.71 -11.84
C ASP A 239 -23.03 16.22 -10.72
N SER A 240 -23.69 17.34 -11.02
CA SER A 240 -24.65 17.98 -10.13
C SER A 240 -25.86 17.11 -9.77
N ASN A 241 -26.12 16.00 -10.47
CA ASN A 241 -27.21 15.09 -10.10
C ASN A 241 -27.00 14.44 -8.73
N PHE A 242 -25.74 14.29 -8.29
CA PHE A 242 -25.42 13.78 -6.95
C PHE A 242 -25.89 14.72 -5.83
N ALA A 243 -26.16 16.00 -6.10
CA ALA A 243 -26.65 16.97 -5.10
C ALA A 243 -27.99 16.56 -4.47
N LYS A 244 -28.71 15.59 -5.07
CA LYS A 244 -29.95 15.02 -4.51
C LYS A 244 -29.72 14.08 -3.32
N ILE A 245 -28.50 13.53 -3.20
CA ILE A 245 -28.16 12.48 -2.22
C ILE A 245 -26.83 12.72 -1.48
N LEU A 246 -26.11 13.79 -1.83
CA LEU A 246 -24.76 14.09 -1.35
C LEU A 246 -24.62 15.57 -1.01
N SER A 247 -23.97 15.87 0.11
CA SER A 247 -23.50 17.19 0.54
C SER A 247 -21.98 17.31 0.40
N GLU A 248 -21.46 18.53 0.22
CA GLU A 248 -20.01 18.82 0.18
C GLU A 248 -19.28 18.40 1.46
N TYR A 249 -20.00 18.30 2.58
CA TYR A 249 -19.46 17.94 3.90
C TYR A 249 -19.52 16.44 4.22
N ASP A 250 -20.09 15.63 3.33
CA ASP A 250 -20.17 14.19 3.54
C ASP A 250 -18.79 13.51 3.46
N ASN A 251 -18.75 12.23 3.85
CA ASN A 251 -17.55 11.42 3.66
C ASN A 251 -17.23 11.23 2.16
N PRO A 252 -15.97 10.95 1.80
CA PRO A 252 -15.61 10.60 0.43
C PRO A 252 -16.49 9.50 -0.16
N VAL A 253 -16.92 9.69 -1.41
CA VAL A 253 -17.69 8.70 -2.16
C VAL A 253 -16.75 7.68 -2.77
N LEU A 254 -17.06 6.40 -2.59
CA LEU A 254 -16.31 5.31 -3.19
C LEU A 254 -16.79 5.05 -4.61
N PHE A 255 -15.89 5.19 -5.58
CA PHE A 255 -16.14 4.80 -6.97
C PHE A 255 -15.42 3.50 -7.30
N PHE A 256 -16.17 2.55 -7.84
CA PHE A 256 -15.66 1.29 -8.33
C PHE A 256 -15.53 1.39 -9.85
N ASN A 257 -14.31 1.38 -10.37
CA ASN A 257 -14.02 1.52 -11.79
C ASN A 257 -13.54 0.19 -12.38
N LYS A 258 -14.30 -0.38 -13.33
CA LYS A 258 -13.88 -1.59 -14.03
C LYS A 258 -13.07 -1.20 -15.26
N LEU A 259 -11.78 -1.50 -15.22
CA LEU A 259 -10.91 -1.35 -16.39
C LEU A 259 -11.15 -2.54 -17.31
N SER A 260 -11.92 -2.32 -18.38
CA SER A 260 -12.29 -3.34 -19.37
C SER A 260 -11.07 -4.03 -19.98
N LYS A 261 -11.30 -5.18 -20.62
CA LYS A 261 -10.25 -6.02 -21.22
C LYS A 261 -9.41 -5.29 -22.24
#